data_AF-A0A831YLG8-F1
#
_entry.id   AF-A0A831YLG8-F1
#
_cell.length_a   1.000
_cell.length_b   1.000
_cell.length_c   1.000
_cell.angle_alpha   90.00
_cell.angle_beta   90.00
_cell.angle_gamma   90.00
#
_symmetry.space_group_name_H-M   'P 1'
#
loop_
_entity.id
_entity.type
_entity.pdbx_description
1 polymer ?
#
loop_
_entity_poly.entity_id
_entity_poly.type
_entity_poly.pdbx_seq_one_letter_code
_entity_poly.pdbx_strand_id
1 'polypeptide(L)'
;MRAMKWLVGVLMIAVIAVLAAFGLGGEVNRFRYRIVLDVDTPSGPVQGSTVLEVEHRRMPDFWGSMANEAPDVKGEAVFVDLGGGRMLVAVLTVPDSSMGFLPVAAFDVDNRPEDQRNERFRRLARMAPGTSVVLPTALTPRMLVLLDASAPASARAISPDTFTTVLGPGYRLQQARVEIVPKDTPLNDTLRQKLPWWDSPGRPAISAVRAAGIRPPSSAEELFSTRTE
;
A
#
# COMPACT_ATOMS: atom_id res chain seq x y z
N MET A 1 15.97 -16.39 55.52
CA MET A 1 14.82 -16.12 54.62
C MET A 1 14.73 -14.67 54.11
N ARG A 2 15.07 -13.63 54.89
CA ARG A 2 15.01 -12.22 54.44
C ARG A 2 16.07 -11.87 53.37
N ALA A 3 17.30 -12.35 53.53
CA ALA A 3 18.39 -12.12 52.57
C ALA A 3 18.12 -12.72 51.18
N MET A 4 17.52 -13.91 51.12
CA MET A 4 17.16 -14.58 49.86
C MET A 4 16.09 -13.79 49.07
N LYS A 5 15.10 -13.20 49.75
CA LYS A 5 14.07 -12.36 49.10
C LYS A 5 14.64 -11.08 48.51
N TRP A 6 15.67 -10.52 49.14
CA TRP A 6 16.39 -9.34 48.65
C TRP A 6 17.20 -9.66 47.39
N LEU A 7 17.89 -10.81 47.39
CA LEU A 7 18.69 -11.28 46.26
C LEU A 7 17.83 -11.58 45.02
N VAL A 8 16.67 -12.20 45.22
CA VAL A 8 15.68 -12.43 44.14
C VAL A 8 15.11 -11.11 43.61
N GLY A 9 14.83 -10.14 44.49
CA GLY A 9 14.34 -8.82 44.09
C GLY A 9 15.36 -8.05 43.23
N VAL A 10 16.64 -8.05 43.62
CA VAL A 10 17.72 -7.41 42.86
C VAL A 10 17.95 -8.12 41.52
N LEU A 11 17.88 -9.45 41.47
CA LEU A 11 18.00 -10.21 40.23
C LEU A 11 16.84 -9.93 39.26
N MET A 12 15.61 -9.83 39.76
CA MET A 12 14.43 -9.45 38.96
C MET A 12 14.55 -8.04 38.40
N ILE A 13 15.01 -7.08 39.20
CA ILE A 13 15.23 -5.70 38.74
C ILE A 13 16.35 -5.65 37.70
N ALA A 14 17.42 -6.42 37.88
CA ALA A 14 18.50 -6.52 36.89
C ALA A 14 18.01 -7.16 35.58
N VAL A 15 17.18 -8.22 35.63
CA VAL A 15 16.58 -8.82 34.44
C VAL A 15 15.62 -7.85 33.75
N ILE A 16 14.77 -7.13 34.49
CA ILE A 16 13.87 -6.12 33.92
C ILE A 16 14.66 -4.96 33.32
N ALA A 17 15.73 -4.51 33.97
CA ALA A 17 16.61 -3.46 33.46
C ALA A 17 17.36 -3.92 32.21
N VAL A 18 17.79 -5.19 32.15
CA VAL A 18 18.37 -5.80 30.96
C VAL A 18 17.32 -5.91 29.85
N LEU A 19 16.11 -6.40 30.11
CA LEU A 19 15.03 -6.47 29.11
C LEU A 19 14.60 -5.09 28.60
N ALA A 20 14.61 -4.08 29.47
CA ALA A 20 14.36 -2.68 29.10
C ALA A 20 15.53 -2.09 28.28
N ALA A 21 16.78 -2.37 28.67
CA ALA A 21 17.98 -1.92 27.97
C ALA A 21 18.20 -2.64 26.62
N PHE A 22 17.76 -3.88 26.48
CA PHE A 22 17.70 -4.62 25.22
C PHE A 22 16.56 -4.13 24.31
N GLY A 23 15.78 -3.13 24.73
CA GLY A 23 14.93 -2.38 23.81
C GLY A 23 13.91 -3.26 23.11
N LEU A 24 13.17 -4.10 23.84
CA LEU A 24 12.01 -4.82 23.29
C LEU A 24 10.93 -3.88 22.70
N GLY A 25 11.03 -2.56 22.94
CA GLY A 25 10.28 -1.52 22.25
C GLY A 25 10.97 -1.09 20.96
N GLY A 26 10.71 -1.79 19.86
CA GLY A 26 11.10 -1.34 18.53
C GLY A 26 10.43 -0.02 18.16
N GLU A 27 11.11 0.81 17.36
CA GLU A 27 10.51 2.03 16.84
C GLU A 27 9.47 1.71 15.77
N VAL A 28 8.28 2.31 15.88
CA VAL A 28 7.20 2.15 14.90
C VAL A 28 6.99 3.47 14.17
N ASN A 29 7.30 3.47 12.88
CA ASN A 29 7.06 4.59 11.99
C ASN A 29 5.79 4.34 11.20
N ARG A 30 4.75 5.13 11.48
CA ARG A 30 3.44 5.06 10.82
C ARG A 30 3.08 6.37 10.14
N PHE A 31 2.64 6.28 8.89
CA PHE A 31 2.14 7.41 8.13
C PHE A 31 1.07 6.97 7.13
N ARG A 32 0.31 7.95 6.64
CA ARG A 32 -0.70 7.74 5.60
C ARG A 32 -0.36 8.57 4.38
N TYR A 33 -0.65 8.02 3.21
CA TYR A 33 -0.55 8.72 1.95
C TYR A 33 -1.74 8.40 1.06
N ARG A 34 -2.12 9.36 0.22
CA ARG A 34 -3.16 9.21 -0.78
C ARG A 34 -2.53 8.93 -2.13
N ILE A 35 -3.07 7.96 -2.87
CA ILE A 35 -2.81 7.80 -4.29
C ILE A 35 -3.98 8.43 -5.03
N VAL A 36 -3.71 9.26 -6.03
CA VAL A 36 -4.72 9.88 -6.90
C VAL A 36 -4.41 9.55 -8.35
N LEU A 37 -5.42 9.10 -9.08
CA LEU A 37 -5.37 8.88 -10.53
C LEU A 37 -6.34 9.84 -11.21
N ASP A 38 -5.82 10.60 -12.17
CA ASP A 38 -6.62 11.42 -13.08
C ASP A 38 -6.65 10.76 -14.46
N VAL A 39 -7.86 10.53 -14.98
CA VAL A 39 -8.08 9.78 -16.22
C VAL A 39 -8.96 10.61 -17.14
N ASP A 40 -8.49 10.85 -18.36
CA ASP A 40 -9.33 11.38 -19.42
C ASP A 40 -10.27 10.29 -19.91
N THR A 41 -11.55 10.63 -20.10
CA THR A 41 -12.53 9.79 -20.78
C THR A 41 -13.20 10.60 -21.89
N PRO A 42 -13.86 9.94 -22.86
CA PRO A 42 -14.65 10.65 -23.88
C PRO A 42 -15.75 11.55 -23.32
N SER A 43 -16.22 11.30 -22.09
CA SER A 43 -17.26 12.10 -21.43
C SER A 43 -16.71 13.23 -20.56
N GLY A 44 -15.39 13.33 -20.45
CA GLY A 44 -14.69 14.29 -19.59
C GLY A 44 -13.69 13.62 -18.64
N PRO A 45 -12.85 14.41 -17.95
CA PRO A 45 -11.91 13.89 -16.98
C PRO A 45 -12.62 13.35 -15.74
N VAL A 46 -12.15 12.21 -15.24
CA VAL A 46 -12.60 11.59 -14.00
C VAL A 46 -11.40 11.34 -13.09
N GLN A 47 -11.65 11.27 -11.78
CA GLN A 47 -10.63 11.07 -10.78
C GLN A 47 -11.04 9.95 -9.81
N GLY A 48 -10.08 9.14 -9.40
CA GLY A 48 -10.23 8.27 -8.24
C GLY A 48 -9.04 8.35 -7.31
N SER A 49 -9.27 8.07 -6.03
CA SER A 49 -8.22 8.10 -5.02
C SER A 49 -8.47 7.10 -3.90
N THR A 50 -7.39 6.69 -3.24
CA THR A 50 -7.43 5.86 -2.03
C THR A 50 -6.38 6.34 -1.03
N VAL A 51 -6.64 6.15 0.26
CA VAL A 51 -5.68 6.41 1.33
C VAL A 51 -5.14 5.07 1.83
N LEU A 52 -3.81 4.97 1.86
CA LEU A 52 -3.09 3.82 2.39
C LEU A 52 -2.32 4.22 3.65
N GLU A 53 -2.28 3.32 4.63
CA GLU A 53 -1.42 3.42 5.81
C GLU A 53 -0.22 2.51 5.64
N VAL A 54 0.96 3.03 5.97
CA VAL A 54 2.20 2.28 6.01
C VAL A 54 2.68 2.24 7.45
N GLU A 55 2.97 1.04 7.94
CA GLU A 55 3.63 0.82 9.22
C GLU A 55 4.96 0.10 9.00
N HIS A 56 6.05 0.75 9.41
CA HIS A 56 7.36 0.13 9.45
C HIS A 56 7.83 0.03 10.89
N ARG A 57 8.14 -1.19 11.33
CA ARG A 57 8.68 -1.47 12.65
C ARG A 57 10.16 -1.82 12.53
N ARG A 58 11.01 -1.05 13.19
CA ARG A 58 12.41 -1.45 13.39
C ARG A 58 12.47 -2.42 14.56
N MET A 59 12.82 -3.68 14.28
CA MET A 59 13.17 -4.61 15.36
C MET A 59 14.60 -4.36 15.86
N PRO A 60 14.92 -4.73 17.11
CA PRO A 60 16.28 -4.65 17.63
C PRO A 60 17.29 -5.42 16.80
N ASP A 61 18.53 -4.93 16.72
CA ASP A 61 19.57 -5.50 15.85
C ASP A 61 19.93 -6.97 16.19
N PHE A 62 19.65 -7.41 17.43
CA PHE A 62 19.85 -8.80 17.84
C PHE A 62 18.87 -9.79 17.19
N TRP A 63 17.80 -9.31 16.53
CA TRP A 63 16.89 -10.12 15.70
C TRP A 63 17.45 -10.38 14.28
N GLY A 64 18.66 -9.89 13.96
CA GLY A 64 19.36 -10.21 12.72
C GLY A 64 18.55 -9.84 11.47
N SER A 65 18.42 -10.77 10.51
CA SER A 65 17.71 -10.53 9.25
C SER A 65 16.22 -10.21 9.41
N MET A 66 15.59 -10.57 10.54
CA MET A 66 14.20 -10.22 10.83
C MET A 66 14.01 -8.73 11.15
N ALA A 67 15.10 -8.00 11.46
CA ALA A 67 15.04 -6.56 11.69
C ALA A 67 14.71 -5.74 10.42
N ASN A 68 14.80 -6.36 9.23
CA ASN A 68 14.62 -5.72 7.93
C ASN A 68 13.30 -6.10 7.23
N GLU A 69 12.26 -6.44 7.99
CA GLU A 69 10.96 -6.87 7.44
C GLU A 69 10.29 -5.80 6.55
N ALA A 70 9.63 -6.21 5.46
CA ALA A 70 8.89 -5.32 4.56
C ALA A 70 7.90 -4.44 5.37
N PRO A 71 7.64 -3.18 4.95
CA PRO A 71 6.64 -2.38 5.67
C PRO A 71 5.26 -3.02 5.49
N ASP A 72 4.45 -3.00 6.54
CA ASP A 72 3.05 -3.40 6.47
C ASP A 72 2.24 -2.28 5.80
N VAL A 73 1.28 -2.64 4.96
CA VAL A 73 0.45 -1.71 4.19
C VAL A 73 -1.00 -2.05 4.42
N LYS A 74 -1.80 -1.05 4.81
CA LYS A 74 -3.24 -1.18 5.05
C LYS A 74 -4.03 -0.25 4.15
N GLY A 75 -4.98 -0.79 3.43
CA GLY A 75 -5.97 -0.03 2.66
C GLY A 75 -6.52 -0.81 1.48
N GLU A 76 -7.15 -0.07 0.57
CA GLU A 76 -7.79 -0.60 -0.64
C GLU A 76 -7.13 -0.04 -1.90
N ALA A 77 -7.23 -0.79 -3.00
CA ALA A 77 -6.89 -0.34 -4.34
C ALA A 77 -7.61 0.98 -4.70
N VAL A 78 -7.06 1.72 -5.67
CA VAL A 78 -7.76 2.89 -6.22
C VAL A 78 -8.79 2.42 -7.23
N PHE A 79 -10.04 2.86 -7.07
CA PHE A 79 -11.13 2.63 -8.00
C PHE A 79 -11.49 3.91 -8.74
N VAL A 80 -11.54 3.86 -10.08
CA VAL A 80 -12.00 4.96 -10.93
C VAL A 80 -13.14 4.47 -11.82
N ASP A 81 -14.32 5.05 -11.65
CA ASP A 81 -15.46 4.81 -12.52
C ASP A 81 -15.22 5.53 -13.86
N LEU A 82 -15.11 4.76 -14.93
CA LEU A 82 -14.87 5.27 -16.28
C LEU A 82 -16.17 5.56 -17.05
N GLY A 83 -17.33 5.30 -16.43
CA GLY A 83 -18.63 5.33 -17.06
C GLY A 83 -18.94 4.09 -17.91
N GLY A 84 -20.22 3.91 -18.24
CA GLY A 84 -20.67 2.78 -19.07
C GLY A 84 -20.40 1.39 -18.46
N GLY A 85 -20.36 1.29 -17.13
CA GLY A 85 -20.11 0.04 -16.41
C GLY A 85 -18.64 -0.38 -16.32
N ARG A 86 -17.71 0.44 -16.82
CA ARG A 86 -16.27 0.17 -16.80
C ARG A 86 -15.62 0.73 -15.54
N MET A 87 -14.68 -0.02 -14.96
CA MET A 87 -13.98 0.37 -13.73
C MET A 87 -12.47 0.17 -13.90
N LEU A 88 -11.69 1.25 -13.76
CA LEU A 88 -10.24 1.16 -13.62
C LEU A 88 -9.90 0.86 -12.16
N VAL A 89 -8.96 -0.07 -11.95
CA VAL A 89 -8.46 -0.45 -10.64
C VAL A 89 -6.94 -0.36 -10.65
N ALA A 90 -6.37 0.54 -9.86
CA ALA A 90 -4.94 0.49 -9.53
C ALA A 90 -4.74 -0.41 -8.31
N VAL A 91 -4.23 -1.60 -8.58
CA VAL A 91 -4.02 -2.63 -7.56
C VAL A 91 -2.86 -2.26 -6.63
N LEU A 92 -2.84 -2.87 -5.45
CA LEU A 92 -1.87 -2.64 -4.38
C LEU A 92 -0.49 -3.26 -4.65
N THR A 93 0.01 -3.11 -5.87
CA THR A 93 1.37 -3.50 -6.26
C THR A 93 1.95 -2.51 -7.27
N VAL A 94 3.26 -2.31 -7.21
CA VAL A 94 4.04 -1.48 -8.15
C VAL A 94 5.04 -2.38 -8.89
N PRO A 95 5.55 -1.96 -10.06
CA PRO A 95 6.64 -2.68 -10.72
C PRO A 95 7.84 -2.86 -9.77
N ASP A 96 8.33 -4.09 -9.65
CA ASP A 96 9.57 -4.47 -8.96
C ASP A 96 9.73 -4.02 -7.50
N SER A 97 8.63 -3.63 -6.83
CA SER A 97 8.63 -3.17 -5.44
C SER A 97 7.27 -3.41 -4.74
N SER A 98 7.21 -3.17 -3.43
CA SER A 98 5.96 -3.25 -2.66
C SER A 98 5.33 -1.87 -2.48
N MET A 99 4.01 -1.85 -2.29
CA MET A 99 3.25 -0.60 -2.16
C MET A 99 3.74 0.27 -1.00
N GLY A 100 4.25 -0.33 0.09
CA GLY A 100 4.76 0.43 1.24
C GLY A 100 6.09 1.15 0.99
N PHE A 101 6.82 0.79 -0.06
CA PHE A 101 8.01 1.51 -0.50
C PHE A 101 7.72 2.56 -1.57
N LEU A 102 6.51 2.61 -2.13
CA LEU A 102 6.16 3.60 -3.15
C LEU A 102 6.46 5.04 -2.69
N PRO A 103 6.08 5.48 -1.48
CA PRO A 103 6.42 6.83 -1.01
C PRO A 103 7.92 7.05 -0.81
N VAL A 104 8.69 6.01 -0.47
CA VAL A 104 10.15 6.09 -0.33
C VAL A 104 10.79 6.43 -1.68
N ALA A 105 10.38 5.74 -2.74
CA ALA A 105 10.87 5.97 -4.09
C ALA A 105 10.34 7.29 -4.67
N ALA A 106 9.04 7.58 -4.49
CA ALA A 106 8.38 8.74 -5.08
C ALA A 106 8.92 10.07 -4.52
N PHE A 107 9.20 10.14 -3.22
CA PHE A 107 9.75 11.34 -2.58
C PHE A 107 11.29 11.36 -2.54
N ASP A 108 11.95 10.48 -3.28
CA ASP A 108 13.42 10.33 -3.33
C ASP A 108 14.07 10.29 -1.93
N VAL A 109 13.52 9.43 -1.07
CA VAL A 109 14.07 9.19 0.28
C VAL A 109 15.21 8.14 0.22
N ASP A 110 15.56 7.67 -0.98
CA ASP A 110 16.39 6.48 -1.25
C ASP A 110 17.92 6.74 -1.28
N ASN A 111 18.37 8.00 -1.25
CA ASN A 111 19.81 8.36 -1.29
C ASN A 111 20.65 7.97 -0.05
N ARG A 112 20.24 6.94 0.71
CA ARG A 112 20.83 6.53 2.00
C ARG A 112 21.13 5.03 2.00
N PRO A 113 22.21 4.55 2.63
CA PRO A 113 22.50 3.11 2.68
C PRO A 113 21.40 2.30 3.40
N GLU A 114 21.36 0.98 3.12
CA GLU A 114 20.31 0.03 3.52
C GLU A 114 20.12 -0.05 5.05
N ASP A 115 21.19 0.19 5.80
CA ASP A 115 21.24 0.29 7.27
C ASP A 115 20.37 1.45 7.83
N GLN A 116 19.94 2.38 6.98
CA GLN A 116 19.13 3.54 7.36
C GLN A 116 17.66 3.43 6.92
N ARG A 117 17.19 2.24 6.59
CA ARG A 117 15.80 2.01 6.17
C ARG A 117 14.75 2.63 7.10
N ASN A 118 14.91 2.45 8.41
CA ASN A 118 14.01 3.03 9.41
C ASN A 118 13.96 4.58 9.37
N GLU A 119 15.09 5.23 9.10
CA GLU A 119 15.17 6.69 8.97
C GLU A 119 14.36 7.20 7.77
N ARG A 120 14.27 6.40 6.69
CA ARG A 120 13.46 6.74 5.51
C ARG A 120 11.97 6.80 5.87
N PHE A 121 11.46 5.78 6.57
CA PHE A 121 10.08 5.74 7.05
C PHE A 121 9.82 6.80 8.12
N ARG A 122 10.78 7.07 9.01
CA ARG A 122 10.70 8.15 10.00
C ARG A 122 10.55 9.52 9.34
N ARG A 123 11.31 9.78 8.27
CA ARG A 123 11.22 11.04 7.51
C ARG A 123 9.85 11.20 6.84
N LEU A 124 9.33 10.14 6.22
CA LEU A 124 7.98 10.13 5.65
C LEU A 124 6.92 10.38 6.74
N ALA A 125 7.06 9.77 7.92
CA ALA A 125 6.14 9.96 9.03
C ALA A 125 6.17 11.34 9.70
N ARG A 126 7.20 12.15 9.38
CA ARG A 126 7.35 13.54 9.80
C ARG A 126 7.12 14.55 8.68
N MET A 127 6.90 14.07 7.45
CA MET A 127 6.65 14.94 6.30
C MET A 127 5.32 15.68 6.50
N ALA A 128 5.28 16.94 6.09
CA ALA A 128 4.10 17.77 6.25
C ALA A 128 2.94 17.20 5.41
N PRO A 129 1.72 17.08 5.97
CA PRO A 129 0.53 16.79 5.18
C PRO A 129 0.37 17.80 4.02
N GLY A 130 -0.10 17.31 2.87
CA GLY A 130 -0.18 18.07 1.61
C GLY A 130 1.08 18.00 0.75
N THR A 131 2.19 17.41 1.23
CA THR A 131 3.37 17.18 0.40
C THR A 131 3.05 16.14 -0.67
N SER A 132 3.14 16.52 -1.95
CA SER A 132 2.72 15.67 -3.08
C SER A 132 3.77 15.62 -4.20
N VAL A 133 3.80 14.51 -4.93
CA VAL A 133 4.66 14.28 -6.08
C VAL A 133 3.92 13.47 -7.14
N VAL A 134 4.13 13.84 -8.41
CA VAL A 134 3.63 13.08 -9.56
C VAL A 134 4.51 11.84 -9.75
N LEU A 135 3.87 10.69 -9.93
CA LEU A 135 4.57 9.43 -10.13
C LEU A 135 5.07 9.32 -11.57
N PRO A 136 6.35 8.95 -11.80
CA PRO A 136 6.78 8.47 -13.10
C PRO A 136 6.12 7.12 -13.42
N THR A 137 6.09 6.74 -14.70
CA THR A 137 5.51 5.47 -15.18
C THR A 137 6.07 4.26 -14.42
N ALA A 138 7.38 4.25 -14.10
CA ALA A 138 8.03 3.17 -13.38
C ALA A 138 7.51 2.95 -11.95
N LEU A 139 6.94 3.99 -11.33
CA LEU A 139 6.38 3.94 -9.97
C LEU A 139 4.84 3.95 -9.96
N THR A 140 4.22 4.02 -11.14
CA THR A 140 2.76 3.97 -11.23
C THR A 140 2.28 2.58 -10.82
N PRO A 141 1.32 2.45 -9.88
CA PRO A 141 0.75 1.15 -9.52
C PRO A 141 0.30 0.37 -10.75
N ARG A 142 0.43 -0.95 -10.70
CA ARG A 142 -0.14 -1.79 -11.76
C ARG A 142 -1.64 -1.55 -11.80
N MET A 143 -2.18 -1.52 -13.01
CA MET A 143 -3.60 -1.30 -13.22
C MET A 143 -4.23 -2.44 -13.98
N LEU A 144 -5.49 -2.68 -13.69
CA LEU A 144 -6.39 -3.45 -14.54
C LEU A 144 -7.66 -2.63 -14.77
N VAL A 145 -8.36 -2.94 -15.86
CA VAL A 145 -9.70 -2.42 -16.11
C VAL A 145 -10.68 -3.57 -16.16
N LEU A 146 -11.80 -3.43 -15.47
CA LEU A 146 -12.98 -4.26 -15.64
C LEU A 146 -13.82 -3.62 -16.76
N LEU A 147 -13.96 -4.33 -17.87
CA LEU A 147 -14.81 -3.87 -18.98
C LEU A 147 -16.31 -3.94 -18.60
N ASP A 148 -16.63 -4.77 -17.62
CA ASP A 148 -17.89 -4.81 -16.90
C ASP A 148 -17.58 -5.02 -15.41
N ALA A 149 -17.87 -4.02 -14.59
CA ALA A 149 -17.59 -4.03 -13.15
C ALA A 149 -18.30 -5.17 -12.40
N SER A 150 -19.40 -5.70 -12.96
CA SER A 150 -20.13 -6.84 -12.38
C SER A 150 -19.53 -8.20 -12.76
N ALA A 151 -18.63 -8.25 -13.75
CA ALA A 151 -18.04 -9.47 -14.26
C ALA A 151 -16.51 -9.50 -14.05
N PRO A 152 -15.98 -10.20 -13.03
CA PRO A 152 -14.54 -10.21 -12.73
C PRO A 152 -13.70 -10.73 -13.91
N ALA A 153 -14.20 -11.70 -14.69
CA ALA A 153 -13.51 -12.23 -15.86
C ALA A 153 -13.36 -11.22 -17.03
N SER A 154 -14.02 -10.07 -16.96
CA SER A 154 -13.87 -8.97 -17.91
C SER A 154 -12.55 -8.19 -17.72
N ALA A 155 -11.81 -8.48 -16.64
CA ALA A 155 -10.58 -7.78 -16.31
C ALA A 155 -9.52 -7.90 -17.41
N ARG A 156 -8.84 -6.79 -17.70
CA ARG A 156 -7.70 -6.70 -18.61
C ARG A 156 -6.62 -5.85 -17.95
N ALA A 157 -5.35 -6.27 -18.05
CA ALA A 157 -4.26 -5.40 -17.64
C ALA A 157 -4.22 -4.16 -18.52
N ILE A 158 -3.85 -3.03 -17.91
CA ILE A 158 -3.73 -1.75 -18.59
C ILE A 158 -2.54 -1.00 -17.99
N SER A 159 -1.81 -0.31 -18.86
CA SER A 159 -0.65 0.52 -18.53
C SER A 159 -0.87 1.90 -19.15
N PRO A 160 -0.17 2.96 -18.69
CA PRO A 160 -0.40 4.33 -19.18
C PRO A 160 -0.37 4.49 -20.71
N ASP A 161 0.43 3.67 -21.39
CA ASP A 161 0.61 3.63 -22.85
C ASP A 161 -0.42 2.77 -23.61
N THR A 162 -1.20 1.92 -22.92
CA THR A 162 -2.16 1.00 -23.54
C THR A 162 -3.62 1.42 -23.40
N PHE A 163 -3.92 2.57 -22.77
CA PHE A 163 -5.29 3.05 -22.54
C PHE A 163 -6.12 3.13 -23.82
N THR A 164 -5.62 3.82 -24.84
CA THR A 164 -6.34 3.96 -26.12
C THR A 164 -6.58 2.62 -26.79
N THR A 165 -5.63 1.69 -26.70
CA THR A 165 -5.73 0.35 -27.32
C THR A 165 -6.75 -0.53 -26.62
N VAL A 166 -6.83 -0.47 -25.29
CA VAL A 166 -7.73 -1.33 -24.48
C VAL A 166 -9.14 -0.74 -24.38
N LEU A 167 -9.28 0.58 -24.25
CA LEU A 167 -10.54 1.26 -23.95
C LEU A 167 -11.13 2.06 -25.12
N GLY A 168 -10.31 2.34 -26.14
CA GLY A 168 -10.66 3.13 -27.32
C GLY A 168 -10.20 4.59 -27.24
N PRO A 169 -10.45 5.37 -28.30
CA PRO A 169 -10.09 6.79 -28.36
C PRO A 169 -10.69 7.61 -27.21
N GLY A 170 -9.94 8.60 -26.73
CA GLY A 170 -10.36 9.51 -25.67
C GLY A 170 -10.12 9.02 -24.24
N TYR A 171 -9.64 7.78 -24.07
CA TYR A 171 -9.17 7.28 -22.77
C TYR A 171 -7.68 7.46 -22.62
N ARG A 172 -7.24 8.04 -21.48
CA ARG A 172 -5.81 8.23 -21.18
C ARG A 172 -5.60 8.43 -19.69
N LEU A 173 -4.53 7.86 -19.13
CA LEU A 173 -4.05 8.29 -17.81
C LEU A 173 -3.41 9.68 -17.94
N GLN A 174 -4.03 10.70 -17.34
CA GLN A 174 -3.47 12.05 -17.33
C GLN A 174 -2.28 12.14 -16.38
N GLN A 175 -2.46 11.66 -15.15
CA GLN A 175 -1.41 11.59 -14.14
C GLN A 175 -1.76 10.59 -13.05
N ALA A 176 -0.72 10.08 -12.40
CA ALA A 176 -0.81 9.42 -11.11
C ALA A 176 0.05 10.22 -10.13
N ARG A 177 -0.43 10.45 -8.91
CA ARG A 177 0.33 11.17 -7.88
C ARG A 177 0.12 10.56 -6.51
N VAL A 178 1.10 10.81 -5.64
CA VAL A 178 0.98 10.51 -4.21
C VAL A 178 1.02 11.79 -3.39
N GLU A 179 0.37 11.78 -2.24
CA GLU A 179 0.30 12.91 -1.31
C GLU A 179 0.37 12.39 0.12
N ILE A 180 1.23 12.98 0.97
CA ILE A 180 1.21 12.71 2.41
C ILE A 180 -0.04 13.36 3.01
N VAL A 181 -0.82 12.59 3.78
CA VAL A 181 -2.06 13.08 4.40
C VAL A 181 -1.97 13.03 5.92
N PRO A 182 -2.85 13.77 6.64
CA PRO A 182 -2.93 13.67 8.09
C PRO A 182 -3.11 12.21 8.56
N LYS A 183 -2.50 11.84 9.69
CA LYS A 183 -2.49 10.46 10.21
C LYS A 183 -3.88 9.93 10.56
N ASP A 184 -4.83 10.81 10.80
CA ASP A 184 -6.23 10.54 11.11
C ASP A 184 -7.13 10.47 9.86
N THR A 185 -6.62 10.79 8.66
CA THR A 185 -7.37 10.70 7.41
C THR A 185 -7.89 9.27 7.23
N PRO A 186 -9.22 9.04 7.14
CA PRO A 186 -9.78 7.70 7.12
C PRO A 186 -9.27 6.91 5.91
N LEU A 187 -9.03 5.61 6.12
CA LEU A 187 -8.76 4.68 5.03
C LEU A 187 -10.07 4.37 4.31
N ASN A 188 -9.99 4.14 3.00
CA ASN A 188 -11.13 3.79 2.18
C ASN A 188 -11.74 2.44 2.61
N ASP A 189 -13.07 2.36 2.54
CA ASP A 189 -13.88 1.16 2.77
C ASP A 189 -14.99 1.11 1.71
N THR A 190 -14.56 1.00 0.47
CA THR A 190 -15.40 1.19 -0.73
C THR A 190 -15.38 -0.02 -1.65
N LEU A 191 -14.46 -0.96 -1.44
CA LEU A 191 -14.27 -2.15 -2.27
C LEU A 191 -15.58 -2.90 -2.51
N ARG A 192 -16.30 -3.22 -1.42
CA ARG A 192 -17.58 -3.96 -1.43
C ARG A 192 -18.68 -3.21 -2.18
N GLN A 193 -18.65 -1.88 -2.14
CA GLN A 193 -19.61 -1.03 -2.87
C GLN A 193 -19.28 -0.98 -4.37
N LYS A 194 -17.99 -1.03 -4.73
CA LYS A 194 -17.51 -0.90 -6.11
C LYS A 194 -17.46 -2.22 -6.85
N LEU A 195 -17.24 -3.33 -6.16
CA LEU A 195 -17.13 -4.67 -6.71
C LEU A 195 -18.22 -5.57 -6.09
N PRO A 196 -19.41 -5.68 -6.71
CA PRO A 196 -20.54 -6.40 -6.11
C PRO A 196 -20.29 -7.91 -5.95
N TRP A 197 -19.27 -8.43 -6.64
CA TRP A 197 -18.86 -9.82 -6.56
C TRP A 197 -17.82 -10.09 -5.46
N TRP A 198 -17.32 -9.09 -4.73
CA TRP A 198 -16.19 -9.27 -3.80
C TRP A 198 -16.37 -10.45 -2.84
N ASP A 199 -17.56 -10.57 -2.26
CA ASP A 199 -17.92 -11.62 -1.29
C ASP A 199 -18.57 -12.86 -1.92
N SER A 200 -18.69 -12.89 -3.24
CA SER A 200 -19.32 -14.01 -3.93
C SER A 200 -18.46 -15.27 -3.78
N PRO A 201 -19.10 -16.46 -3.66
CA PRO A 201 -18.39 -17.74 -3.66
C PRO A 201 -17.49 -17.90 -4.90
N GLY A 202 -16.38 -18.62 -4.76
CA GLY A 202 -15.51 -18.98 -5.90
C GLY A 202 -14.30 -18.06 -6.14
N ARG A 203 -13.93 -17.21 -5.17
CA ARG A 203 -12.73 -16.34 -5.19
C ARG A 203 -12.63 -15.47 -6.45
N PRO A 204 -13.62 -14.60 -6.70
CA PRO A 204 -13.72 -13.82 -7.93
C PRO A 204 -12.54 -12.85 -8.16
N ALA A 205 -11.84 -12.41 -7.11
CA ALA A 205 -10.58 -11.67 -7.23
C ALA A 205 -9.52 -12.44 -8.03
N ILE A 206 -9.41 -13.77 -7.85
CA ILE A 206 -8.52 -14.63 -8.64
C ILE A 206 -8.93 -14.62 -10.10
N SER A 207 -10.24 -14.66 -10.38
CA SER A 207 -10.76 -14.62 -11.76
C SER A 207 -10.33 -13.33 -12.46
N ALA A 208 -10.50 -12.19 -11.80
CA ALA A 208 -10.09 -10.89 -12.35
C ALA A 208 -8.57 -10.80 -12.57
N VAL A 209 -7.77 -11.17 -11.57
CA VAL A 209 -6.30 -11.11 -11.65
C VAL A 209 -5.76 -12.03 -12.75
N ARG A 210 -6.33 -13.24 -12.87
CA ARG A 210 -5.98 -14.19 -13.94
C ARG A 210 -6.37 -13.68 -15.31
N ALA A 211 -7.57 -13.13 -15.47
CA ALA A 211 -8.03 -12.57 -16.74
C ALA A 211 -7.18 -11.37 -17.17
N ALA A 212 -6.70 -10.57 -16.21
CA ALA A 212 -5.75 -9.49 -16.45
C ALA A 212 -4.31 -9.98 -16.70
N GLY A 213 -3.97 -11.25 -16.44
CA GLY A 213 -2.60 -11.75 -16.56
C GLY A 213 -1.63 -11.16 -15.52
N ILE A 214 -2.14 -10.59 -14.43
CA ILE A 214 -1.34 -10.04 -13.35
C ILE A 214 -0.93 -11.19 -12.42
N ARG A 215 0.34 -11.26 -12.05
CA ARG A 215 0.82 -12.20 -11.02
C ARG A 215 0.75 -11.51 -9.65
N PRO A 216 -0.03 -12.06 -8.68
CA PRO A 216 -0.05 -11.52 -7.33
C PRO A 216 1.26 -11.83 -6.60
N PRO A 217 1.69 -10.95 -5.68
CA PRO A 217 2.87 -11.21 -4.84
C PRO A 217 2.61 -12.33 -3.81
N SER A 218 1.37 -12.47 -3.35
CA SER A 218 0.93 -13.37 -2.28
C SER A 218 -0.44 -13.97 -2.61
N SER A 219 -1.49 -13.14 -2.58
CA SER A 219 -2.86 -13.50 -2.90
C SER A 219 -3.49 -12.51 -3.89
N ALA A 220 -4.54 -12.94 -4.60
CA ALA A 220 -5.25 -12.04 -5.51
C ALA A 220 -6.04 -10.98 -4.73
N GLU A 221 -6.50 -11.33 -3.54
CA GLU A 221 -7.25 -10.47 -2.64
C GLU A 221 -6.41 -9.30 -2.13
N GLU A 222 -5.14 -9.54 -1.76
CA GLU A 222 -4.19 -8.51 -1.34
C GLU A 222 -3.89 -7.46 -2.41
N LEU A 223 -4.13 -7.76 -3.69
CA LEU A 223 -4.04 -6.76 -4.76
C LEU A 223 -5.18 -5.74 -4.71
N PHE A 224 -6.32 -6.07 -4.10
CA PHE A 224 -7.47 -5.17 -3.98
C PHE A 224 -7.61 -4.58 -2.58
N SER A 225 -7.29 -5.35 -1.54
CA SER A 225 -7.33 -4.89 -0.15
C SER A 225 -6.43 -5.73 0.73
N THR A 226 -5.69 -5.07 1.60
CA THR A 226 -4.88 -5.71 2.64
C THR A 226 -5.56 -5.70 4.01
N ARG A 227 -6.80 -5.22 4.10
CA ARG A 227 -7.58 -5.32 5.33
C ARG A 227 -7.97 -6.77 5.56
N THR A 228 -7.58 -7.29 6.71
CA THR A 228 -8.19 -8.48 7.30
C THR A 228 -9.52 -8.04 7.91
N GLU A 229 -10.61 -8.63 7.43
CA GLU A 229 -11.96 -8.44 8.00
C GLU A 229 -12.18 -9.28 9.25
#